data_AF-A0A1C5RSE5-F1
#
_entry.id   AF-A0A1C5RSE5-F1
#
_cell.length_a   1.000
_cell.length_b   1.000
_cell.length_c   1.000
_cell.angle_alpha   90.00
_cell.angle_beta   90.00
_cell.angle_gamma   90.00
#
_symmetry.space_group_name_H-M   'P 1'
#
loop_
_entity.id
_entity.type
_entity.pdbx_description
1 polymer ?
#
loop_
_entity_poly.entity_id
_entity_poly.type
_entity_poly.pdbx_seq_one_letter_code
_entity_poly.pdbx_strand_id
1 'polypeptide(L)' 'MTILVAQLVIPALPYLLSFAAGAMLYVVVEELIPEMSQGQHSNIGTLFFALGFSLMMILDVALG' A
#
# COMPACT_ATOMS: atom_id res chain seq x y z
N MET A 1 -16.45 -24.48 -17.59
CA MET A 1 -15.34 -23.68 -18.15
C MET A 1 -14.78 -22.68 -17.14
N THR A 2 -15.59 -21.82 -16.53
CA THR A 2 -15.14 -20.84 -15.52
C THR A 2 -14.47 -21.46 -14.29
N ILE A 3 -15.02 -22.56 -13.75
CA ILE A 3 -14.47 -23.25 -12.56
C ILE A 3 -13.09 -23.88 -12.84
N LEU A 4 -12.84 -24.37 -14.06
CA LEU A 4 -11.56 -24.96 -14.45
C LEU A 4 -10.45 -23.91 -14.51
N VAL A 5 -10.78 -22.71 -15.02
CA VAL A 5 -9.85 -21.58 -15.09
C VAL A 5 -9.58 -21.01 -13.70
N ALA A 6 -10.59 -20.93 -12.83
CA ALA A 6 -10.44 -20.44 -11.46
C ALA A 6 -9.40 -21.25 -10.67
N GLN A 7 -9.38 -22.58 -10.83
CA GLN A 7 -8.42 -23.45 -10.14
C GLN A 7 -6.96 -23.23 -10.55
N LEU A 8 -6.70 -22.70 -11.74
CA LEU A 8 -5.37 -22.31 -12.19
C LEU A 8 -4.94 -20.93 -11.65
N VAL A 9 -5.90 -20.01 -11.51
CA VAL A 9 -5.64 -18.61 -11.13
C VAL A 9 -5.54 -18.44 -9.61
N ILE A 10 -6.32 -19.18 -8.81
CA ILE A 10 -6.28 -19.12 -7.35
C ILE A 10 -4.86 -19.29 -6.75
N PRO A 11 -4.04 -20.27 -7.18
CA PRO A 11 -2.66 -20.38 -6.67
C PRO A 11 -1.72 -19.28 -7.20
N ALA A 12 -2.04 -18.63 -8.31
CA ALA A 12 -1.26 -17.51 -8.86
C ALA A 12 -1.63 -16.16 -8.22
N LEU A 13 -2.86 -16.01 -7.70
CA LEU A 13 -3.34 -14.80 -7.01
C LEU A 13 -2.40 -14.26 -5.94
N PRO A 14 -1.86 -15.05 -4.99
CA PRO A 14 -0.96 -14.50 -3.97
C PRO A 14 0.28 -13.84 -4.59
N TYR A 15 0.86 -14.43 -5.64
CA TYR A 15 2.01 -13.84 -6.32
C TYR A 15 1.66 -12.53 -7.04
N LEU A 16 0.50 -12.47 -7.69
CA LEU A 16 0.02 -11.24 -8.34
C LEU A 16 -0.32 -10.15 -7.32
N LEU A 17 -0.93 -10.50 -6.19
CA LEU A 17 -1.23 -9.57 -5.10
C LEU A 17 0.04 -9.08 -4.41
N SER A 18 1.04 -9.95 -4.20
CA SER A 18 2.36 -9.53 -3.67
C SER A 18 3.07 -8.57 -4.62
N PHE A 19 2.98 -8.81 -5.93
CA PHE A 19 3.52 -7.90 -6.94
C PHE A 19 2.82 -6.53 -6.90
N ALA A 20 1.48 -6.52 -6.84
CA ALA A 20 0.70 -5.29 -6.73
C ALA A 20 1.00 -4.52 -5.43
N ALA A 21 1.13 -5.22 -4.30
CA ALA A 21 1.53 -4.62 -3.03
C ALA A 21 2.94 -3.99 -3.12
N GLY A 22 3.88 -4.68 -3.78
CA GLY A 22 5.22 -4.15 -4.03
C GLY A 22 5.21 -2.87 -4.87
N ALA A 23 4.38 -2.82 -5.92
CA ALA A 23 4.23 -1.62 -6.75
C ALA A 23 3.68 -0.42 -5.95
N MET A 24 2.70 -0.66 -5.07
CA MET A 24 2.16 0.39 -4.19
C MET A 24 3.22 0.92 -3.21
N LEU A 25 4.06 0.04 -2.64
CA LEU A 25 5.16 0.47 -1.76
C LEU A 25 6.22 1.28 -2.51
N TYR A 26 6.57 0.90 -3.75
CA TYR A 26 7.52 1.63 -4.58
C TYR A 26 7.04 3.06 -4.86
N VAL A 27 5.79 3.23 -5.31
CA VAL A 27 5.19 4.55 -5.58
C VAL A 27 5.16 5.42 -4.31
N VAL A 28 4.83 4.83 -3.15
CA VAL A 28 4.86 5.56 -1.88
C VAL A 28 6.26 6.06 -1.55
N VAL A 29 7.30 5.24 -1.73
CA VAL A 29 8.66 5.60 -1.34
C VAL A 29 9.33 6.55 -2.33
N GLU A 30 9.15 6.36 -3.63
CA GLU A 30 9.84 7.15 -4.65
C GLU A 30 9.08 8.40 -5.10
N GLU A 31 7.75 8.43 -4.99
CA GLU A 31 6.95 9.59 -5.37
C GLU A 31 6.44 10.33 -4.13
N LEU A 32 5.64 9.66 -3.29
CA LEU A 32 4.91 10.32 -2.20
C LEU A 32 5.81 10.86 -1.07
N ILE A 33 6.79 10.07 -0.60
CA ILE A 33 7.72 10.52 0.45
C ILE A 33 8.54 11.75 0.01
N PRO A 34 9.23 11.74 -1.16
CA PRO A 34 9.98 12.91 -1.60
C PRO A 34 9.09 14.09 -1.95
N GLU A 35 7.90 13.90 -2.52
CA GLU A 35 6.95 14.99 -2.77
C GLU A 35 6.55 15.70 -1.45
N MET A 36 6.28 14.93 -0.40
CA MET A 36 6.00 15.49 0.92
C MET A 36 7.24 16.09 1.59
N SER A 37 8.44 15.57 1.32
CA SER A 37 9.69 16.01 1.93
C SER A 37 10.32 17.24 1.24
N GLN A 38 10.06 17.49 -0.04
CA GLN A 38 10.63 18.62 -0.81
C GLN A 38 9.83 19.93 -0.69
N GLY A 39 8.64 19.92 -0.09
CA GLY A 39 7.86 21.13 0.17
C GLY A 39 8.47 22.00 1.29
N GLN A 40 8.24 23.32 1.24
CA GLN A 40 8.63 24.29 2.28
C GLN A 40 8.14 23.92 3.70
N HIS A 41 7.17 23.00 3.81
CA HIS A 41 6.63 22.41 5.05
C HIS A 41 6.85 20.89 5.13
N SER A 42 8.03 20.41 4.71
CA SER A 42 8.47 19.00 4.69
C SER A 42 8.08 18.17 5.93
N ASN A 43 8.23 18.78 7.11
CA ASN A 43 7.97 18.13 8.39
C ASN A 43 6.47 17.86 8.61
N ILE A 44 5.60 18.75 8.12
CA ILE A 44 4.14 18.63 8.30
C ILE A 44 3.59 17.51 7.42
N GLY A 45 3.98 17.43 6.14
CA GLY A 45 3.54 16.38 5.23
C GLY A 45 3.93 14.98 5.72
N THR A 46 5.19 14.83 6.12
CA THR A 46 5.71 13.56 6.68
C THR A 46 4.99 13.16 7.97
N LEU A 47 4.69 14.12 8.86
CA LEU A 47 3.97 13.85 10.11
C LEU A 47 2.53 13.41 9.87
N PHE A 48 1.81 14.05 8.94
CA PHE A 48 0.45 13.64 8.58
C PHE A 48 0.41 12.27 7.90
N PHE A 49 1.40 11.94 7.08
CA PHE A 49 1.55 10.60 6.52
C PHE A 49 1.76 9.53 7.59
N ALA A 50 2.69 9.78 8.52
CA ALA A 50 2.94 8.86 9.63
C ALA A 50 1.70 8.67 10.52
N LEU A 51 0.96 9.75 10.79
CA LEU A 51 -0.32 9.70 11.51
C LEU A 51 -1.39 8.93 10.73
N GLY A 52 -1.54 9.20 9.44
CA GLY A 52 -2.51 8.51 8.58
C GLY A 52 -2.23 7.01 8.47
N PHE A 53 -0.97 6.63 8.29
CA PHE A 53 -0.54 5.23 8.28
C PHE A 53 -0.79 4.55 9.63
N SER A 54 -0.45 5.22 10.73
CA SER A 54 -0.72 4.70 12.07
C SER A 54 -2.22 4.53 12.34
N LEU A 55 -3.03 5.50 11.92
CA LEU A 55 -4.48 5.46 12.06
C LEU A 55 -5.08 4.33 11.21
N MET A 56 -4.62 4.15 9.97
CA MET A 56 -4.99 3.00 9.13
C MET A 56 -4.65 1.67 9.82
N MET A 57 -3.42 1.50 10.35
CA MET A 57 -3.04 0.29 11.06
C MET A 57 -3.90 0.03 12.30
N ILE A 58 -4.24 1.07 13.07
CA ILE A 58 -5.13 0.96 14.22
C ILE A 58 -6.53 0.53 13.79
N LEU A 59 -7.07 1.11 12.71
CA LEU A 59 -8.38 0.75 12.17
C LEU A 59 -8.41 -0.69 11.65
N ASP A 60 -7.40 -1.14 10.91
CA ASP A 60 -7.30 -2.52 10.43
C ASP A 60 -7.23 -3.53 11.58
N VAL A 61 -6.50 -3.22 12.66
CA VAL A 61 -6.42 -4.10 13.84
C VAL A 61 -7.71 -4.08 14.67
N ALA A 62 -8.38 -2.92 14.75
CA ALA A 62 -9.59 -2.75 15.56
C ALA A 62 -10.87 -3.23 14.86
N LEU A 63 -10.93 -3.11 13.53
CA LEU A 63 -12.07 -3.55 12.69
C LEU A 63 -11.84 -4.94 12.06
N GLY A 64 -10.61 -5.46 12.13
CA GLY A 64 -10.20 -6.77 11.62
C GLY A 64 -10.84 -7.94 12.35
#